data_AF-A0A6I3SN74-F1
#
_entry.id   AF-A0A6I3SN74-F1
#
_cell.length_a   1.000
_cell.length_b   1.000
_cell.length_c   1.000
_cell.angle_alpha   90.00
_cell.angle_beta   90.00
_cell.angle_gamma   90.00
#
_symmetry.space_group_name_H-M   'P 1'
#
loop_
_entity.id
_entity.type
_entity.pdbx_description
1 polymer ?
#
loop_
_entity_poly.entity_id
_entity_poly.type
_entity_poly.pdbx_seq_one_letter_code
_entity_poly.pdbx_strand_id
1 'polypeptide(L)'
;MPNSVNITQGKPASASGYVRPYEPARALDDSVAPYSRWLCASSTASWLMVNLGGMFKVTSWGVTCIGQAGWNQTCNLSDFKLQVNTSSIASPVWIDVDVMAGNMANIVNRNVSVKANALRLYVMKGDSRPISQLASILNFGAMGYALTNNANLANLTLSSGTLTPAFSSTVTSYNATVANNVASITVTPTAQDADATITVNGQAVASGTASQAINLVVGQNTITVVVKSPDLSTTKTYTITVARQAPVNVDLSNLTISNGTLTPGFTSGNTSYTDTVTADVATVTVTPTAADATATLKVNGQTVTSGTASQAISLAVGSNAITVTVTSPDGSTSKQYTVTVTRPASSNADLANLTASSGTVVPPPPGVSGTPYTDTVTADVASITVTPTAADPNATIRVNGQVVASGGTSQAINLSTGANSITIDVTAQDGTTKSYTLVVTRLSYTAFLLGLQVLALKTSVALNPTFNQTTLVYTGSVGSSVASVTVKPTAVYPNDVTITVAGNVVASGSISPSVNLLGNSTDILIVVQSKNNSTVKVQYKVTVNK
;
A
#
# COMPACT_ATOMS: atom_id res chain seq x y z
N MET A 1 -23.79 37.37 31.37
CA MET A 1 -24.96 37.07 32.21
C MET A 1 -26.02 38.13 31.93
N PRO A 2 -27.32 37.80 31.97
CA PRO A 2 -28.38 38.80 31.81
C PRO A 2 -28.27 39.90 32.88
N ASN A 3 -28.69 41.12 32.54
CA ASN A 3 -28.76 42.20 33.52
C ASN A 3 -29.85 41.88 34.55
N SER A 4 -29.49 41.93 35.83
CA SER A 4 -30.43 41.71 36.94
C SER A 4 -31.40 42.88 37.06
N VAL A 5 -32.68 42.60 37.25
CA VAL A 5 -33.76 43.61 37.42
C VAL A 5 -34.55 43.33 38.68
N ASN A 6 -35.39 44.28 39.13
CA ASN A 6 -36.34 44.04 40.21
C ASN A 6 -37.45 43.08 39.73
N ILE A 7 -37.37 41.82 40.14
CA ILE A 7 -38.26 40.75 39.67
C ILE A 7 -39.59 40.68 40.43
N THR A 8 -39.74 41.42 41.54
CA THR A 8 -40.98 41.50 42.32
C THR A 8 -41.84 42.72 41.97
N GLN A 9 -41.25 43.75 41.35
CA GLN A 9 -41.94 45.00 41.04
C GLN A 9 -43.20 44.77 40.19
N GLY A 10 -44.34 45.28 40.66
CA GLY A 10 -45.64 45.19 39.98
C GLY A 10 -46.18 43.77 39.80
N LYS A 11 -45.58 42.75 40.44
CA LYS A 11 -46.04 41.36 40.33
C LYS A 11 -47.30 41.11 41.17
N PRO A 12 -48.12 40.10 40.80
CA PRO A 12 -49.23 39.67 41.64
C PRO A 12 -48.76 39.26 43.03
N ALA A 13 -49.37 39.86 44.05
CA ALA A 13 -49.05 39.62 45.45
C ALA A 13 -50.26 39.08 46.21
N SER A 14 -50.02 38.16 47.13
CA SER A 14 -50.99 37.69 48.12
C SER A 14 -50.38 37.74 49.52
N ALA A 15 -51.20 37.70 50.55
CA ALA A 15 -50.71 37.75 51.93
C ALA A 15 -51.60 36.93 52.86
N SER A 16 -51.10 36.65 54.06
CA SER A 16 -51.89 36.07 55.16
C SER A 16 -53.09 36.94 55.55
N GLY A 17 -53.02 38.24 55.30
CA GLY A 17 -54.06 39.22 55.55
C GLY A 17 -53.54 40.65 55.36
N TYR A 18 -54.42 41.64 55.41
CA TYR A 18 -54.03 43.04 55.39
C TYR A 18 -55.10 43.95 56.02
N VAL A 19 -54.67 45.11 56.52
CA VAL A 19 -55.55 46.18 56.99
C VAL A 19 -55.81 47.13 55.82
N ARG A 20 -57.08 47.41 55.48
CA ARG A 20 -57.39 48.38 54.42
C ARG A 20 -56.91 49.78 54.81
N PRO A 21 -56.31 50.57 53.89
CA PRO A 21 -56.10 50.32 52.45
C PRO A 21 -54.75 49.67 52.08
N TYR A 22 -54.00 49.15 53.05
CA TYR A 22 -52.59 48.70 52.94
C TYR A 22 -52.44 47.28 52.35
N GLU A 23 -52.95 47.08 51.15
CA GLU A 23 -52.96 45.78 50.46
C GLU A 23 -51.56 45.29 50.04
N PRO A 24 -51.38 43.97 49.80
CA PRO A 24 -50.08 43.36 49.47
C PRO A 24 -49.33 44.00 48.30
N ALA A 25 -50.04 44.40 47.25
CA ALA A 25 -49.44 44.96 46.03
C ALA A 25 -48.68 46.28 46.28
N ARG A 26 -49.06 47.04 47.31
CA ARG A 26 -48.39 48.30 47.68
C ARG A 26 -46.97 48.11 48.22
N ALA A 27 -46.61 46.89 48.60
CA ALA A 27 -45.23 46.58 48.96
C ALA A 27 -44.34 46.31 47.74
N LEU A 28 -44.87 46.36 46.52
CA LEU A 28 -44.16 46.02 45.28
C LEU A 28 -44.20 47.16 44.23
N ASP A 29 -44.56 48.37 44.66
CA ASP A 29 -44.71 49.55 43.79
C ASP A 29 -43.49 50.50 43.85
N ASP A 30 -42.42 50.10 44.56
CA ASP A 30 -41.21 50.88 44.85
C ASP A 30 -41.44 52.21 45.58
N SER A 31 -42.65 52.46 46.08
CA SER A 31 -42.95 53.63 46.89
C SER A 31 -42.36 53.50 48.28
N VAL A 32 -41.87 54.62 48.81
CA VAL A 32 -41.47 54.75 50.23
C VAL A 32 -42.45 55.60 51.02
N ALA A 33 -43.59 55.95 50.42
CA ALA A 33 -44.62 56.71 51.10
C ALA A 33 -45.31 55.85 52.18
N PRO A 34 -45.55 56.37 53.39
CA PRO A 34 -46.09 55.58 54.49
C PRO A 34 -47.50 55.01 54.22
N TYR A 35 -48.22 55.53 53.22
CA TYR A 35 -49.52 55.04 52.77
C TYR A 35 -49.44 54.01 51.62
N SER A 36 -48.31 53.88 50.92
CA SER A 36 -48.02 52.74 50.04
C SER A 36 -47.16 51.74 50.80
N ARG A 37 -47.86 50.83 51.49
CA ARG A 37 -47.24 49.74 52.21
C ARG A 37 -48.19 48.57 52.31
N TRP A 38 -47.66 47.38 52.50
CA TRP A 38 -48.42 46.29 53.08
C TRP A 38 -48.42 46.43 54.61
N LEU A 39 -49.59 46.30 55.22
CA LEU A 39 -49.75 46.27 56.67
C LEU A 39 -50.67 45.12 57.05
N CYS A 40 -50.17 44.22 57.89
CA CYS A 40 -50.93 43.12 58.45
C CYS A 40 -50.94 43.20 59.98
N ALA A 41 -52.11 43.03 60.58
CA ALA A 41 -52.28 42.91 62.02
C ALA A 41 -52.67 41.47 62.35
N SER A 42 -51.80 40.73 63.03
CA SER A 42 -51.99 39.30 63.31
C SER A 42 -51.26 38.86 64.57
N SER A 43 -51.93 38.03 65.38
CA SER A 43 -51.35 37.39 66.57
C SER A 43 -50.48 36.17 66.25
N THR A 44 -50.56 35.68 65.02
CA THR A 44 -49.70 34.63 64.47
C THR A 44 -48.76 35.20 63.41
N ALA A 45 -47.80 34.40 62.95
CA ALA A 45 -46.93 34.77 61.86
C ALA A 45 -47.72 35.23 60.61
N SER A 46 -47.24 36.30 59.99
CA SER A 46 -47.83 36.89 58.79
C SER A 46 -46.92 36.63 57.60
N TRP A 47 -47.45 36.71 56.39
CA TRP A 47 -46.61 36.56 55.19
C TRP A 47 -47.10 37.39 54.03
N LEU A 48 -46.14 37.83 53.20
CA LEU A 48 -46.34 38.45 51.90
C LEU A 48 -45.72 37.55 50.84
N MET A 49 -46.49 37.12 49.87
CA MET A 49 -46.07 36.27 48.76
C MET A 49 -46.14 37.03 47.45
N VAL A 50 -45.15 36.79 46.59
CA VAL A 50 -45.05 37.35 45.23
C VAL A 50 -44.98 36.20 44.23
N ASN A 51 -45.93 36.16 43.29
CA ASN A 51 -45.87 35.26 42.15
C ASN A 51 -45.02 35.89 41.03
N LEU A 52 -43.89 35.27 40.68
CA LEU A 52 -42.98 35.82 39.68
C LEU A 52 -43.47 35.59 38.24
N GLY A 53 -44.42 34.68 38.02
CA GLY A 53 -44.99 34.34 36.71
C GLY A 53 -44.12 33.43 35.85
N GLY A 54 -43.01 32.91 36.38
CA GLY A 54 -42.05 32.03 35.72
C GLY A 54 -40.89 31.71 36.66
N MET A 55 -39.94 30.88 36.24
CA MET A 55 -38.74 30.60 37.05
C MET A 55 -37.71 31.71 36.85
N PHE A 56 -37.19 32.25 37.94
CA PHE A 56 -36.14 33.27 37.96
C PHE A 56 -34.93 32.77 38.73
N LYS A 57 -33.75 33.25 38.34
CA LYS A 57 -32.58 33.28 39.21
C LYS A 57 -32.67 34.52 40.09
N VAL A 58 -32.71 34.33 41.40
CA VAL A 58 -32.71 35.40 42.40
C VAL A 58 -31.28 35.60 42.89
N THR A 59 -30.80 36.84 42.80
CA THR A 59 -29.41 37.24 43.11
C THR A 59 -29.33 38.07 44.41
N SER A 60 -30.41 38.77 44.76
CA SER A 60 -30.54 39.45 46.04
C SER A 60 -32.00 39.71 46.37
N TRP A 61 -32.27 40.04 47.63
CA TRP A 61 -33.56 40.49 48.10
C TRP A 61 -33.41 41.61 49.12
N GLY A 62 -34.48 42.38 49.31
CA GLY A 62 -34.46 43.45 50.28
C GLY A 62 -35.84 43.89 50.74
N VAL A 63 -35.87 44.49 51.91
CA VAL A 63 -37.06 45.02 52.56
C VAL A 63 -36.80 46.45 52.99
N THR A 64 -37.65 47.37 52.54
CA THR A 64 -37.71 48.73 53.03
C THR A 64 -38.80 48.82 54.09
N CYS A 65 -38.39 49.18 55.30
CA CYS A 65 -39.25 49.28 56.48
C CYS A 65 -39.79 50.70 56.68
N ILE A 66 -40.83 50.84 57.51
CA ILE A 66 -41.55 52.11 57.71
C ILE A 66 -40.67 53.24 58.28
N GLY A 67 -39.57 52.92 58.97
CA GLY A 67 -38.61 53.91 59.43
C GLY A 67 -37.94 54.69 58.30
N GLN A 68 -37.91 54.15 57.07
CA GLN A 68 -37.48 54.90 55.89
C GLN A 68 -38.40 56.10 55.57
N ALA A 69 -39.67 56.04 56.00
CA ALA A 69 -40.63 57.13 55.91
C ALA A 69 -40.59 58.07 57.14
N GLY A 70 -39.54 58.00 57.96
CA GLY A 70 -39.33 58.86 59.14
C GLY A 70 -39.99 58.38 60.43
N TRP A 71 -40.54 57.17 60.45
CA TRP A 71 -41.11 56.57 61.67
C TRP A 71 -40.00 56.04 62.59
N ASN A 72 -40.32 55.84 63.87
CA ASN A 72 -39.38 55.24 64.80
C ASN A 72 -38.97 53.82 64.33
N GLN A 73 -37.67 53.51 64.37
CA GLN A 73 -37.11 52.22 63.98
C GLN A 73 -37.70 51.04 64.77
N THR A 74 -38.29 51.28 65.94
CA THR A 74 -39.00 50.22 66.67
C THR A 74 -40.19 49.65 65.89
N CYS A 75 -40.73 50.40 64.93
CA CYS A 75 -41.81 50.00 64.03
C CYS A 75 -41.32 49.24 62.78
N ASN A 76 -40.02 49.06 62.60
CA ASN A 76 -39.46 48.29 61.48
C ASN A 76 -39.72 46.80 61.66
N LEU A 77 -39.77 46.09 60.53
CA LEU A 77 -39.90 44.64 60.51
C LEU A 77 -38.74 44.01 61.30
N SER A 78 -39.03 43.15 62.28
CA SER A 78 -38.02 42.68 63.24
C SER A 78 -37.48 41.29 62.91
N ASP A 79 -38.35 40.27 62.91
CA ASP A 79 -37.95 38.88 62.65
C ASP A 79 -38.70 38.37 61.42
N PHE A 80 -37.96 38.08 60.35
CA PHE A 80 -38.53 37.65 59.09
C PHE A 80 -37.55 36.80 58.29
N LYS A 81 -38.08 35.98 57.38
CA LYS A 81 -37.28 35.12 56.50
C LYS A 81 -37.74 35.24 55.06
N LEU A 82 -36.77 35.14 54.15
CA LEU A 82 -37.07 34.89 52.76
C LEU A 82 -37.29 33.39 52.58
N GLN A 83 -38.42 33.05 51.95
CA GLN A 83 -38.71 31.72 51.47
C GLN A 83 -38.91 31.74 49.96
N VAL A 84 -38.57 30.64 49.30
CA VAL A 84 -38.77 30.47 47.87
C VAL A 84 -39.60 29.24 47.58
N ASN A 85 -40.31 29.27 46.46
CA ASN A 85 -40.97 28.12 45.86
C ASN A 85 -40.33 27.81 44.51
N THR A 86 -40.08 26.52 44.24
CA THR A 86 -39.57 26.03 42.95
C THR A 86 -40.50 25.00 42.30
N SER A 87 -41.62 24.69 42.94
CA SER A 87 -42.61 23.70 42.49
C SER A 87 -43.90 24.40 42.01
N SER A 88 -45.03 23.69 41.93
CA SER A 88 -46.30 24.30 41.53
C SER A 88 -46.73 25.41 42.49
N ILE A 89 -47.16 26.55 41.96
CA ILE A 89 -47.69 27.65 42.77
C ILE A 89 -49.12 27.38 43.29
N ALA A 90 -49.83 26.41 42.70
CA ALA A 90 -51.15 25.98 43.18
C ALA A 90 -51.07 25.19 44.49
N SER A 91 -49.92 24.58 44.77
CA SER A 91 -49.62 23.88 46.02
C SER A 91 -48.15 24.13 46.36
N PRO A 92 -47.81 25.35 46.82
CA PRO A 92 -46.43 25.78 46.95
C PRO A 92 -45.74 25.07 48.12
N VAL A 93 -44.52 24.59 47.87
CA VAL A 93 -43.63 24.06 48.90
C VAL A 93 -42.56 25.10 49.16
N TRP A 94 -42.54 25.62 50.37
CA TRP A 94 -41.68 26.75 50.76
C TRP A 94 -40.37 26.27 51.37
N ILE A 95 -39.27 26.80 50.87
CA ILE A 95 -37.91 26.54 51.35
C ILE A 95 -37.39 27.83 51.98
N ASP A 96 -36.93 27.76 53.22
CA ASP A 96 -36.23 28.87 53.90
C ASP A 96 -34.86 29.09 53.24
N VAL A 97 -34.57 30.30 52.77
CA VAL A 97 -33.30 30.62 52.09
C VAL A 97 -32.46 31.67 52.80
N ASP A 98 -33.08 32.54 53.61
CA ASP A 98 -32.39 33.56 54.40
C ASP A 98 -33.26 33.98 55.58
N VAL A 99 -32.65 34.36 56.70
CA VAL A 99 -33.34 34.74 57.93
C VAL A 99 -32.74 36.00 58.53
N MET A 100 -33.62 36.91 58.96
CA MET A 100 -33.29 38.12 59.68
C MET A 100 -34.00 38.09 61.03
N ALA A 101 -33.25 38.31 62.10
CA ALA A 101 -33.77 38.39 63.47
C ALA A 101 -33.29 39.70 64.12
N GLY A 102 -34.16 40.32 64.92
CA GLY A 102 -33.87 41.53 65.67
C GLY A 102 -33.59 42.76 64.79
N ASN A 103 -34.15 42.82 63.57
CA ASN A 103 -33.86 43.95 62.68
C ASN A 103 -34.37 45.28 63.25
N MET A 104 -33.51 46.29 63.21
CA MET A 104 -33.84 47.69 63.48
C MET A 104 -33.55 48.61 62.29
N ALA A 105 -32.92 48.11 61.22
CA ALA A 105 -32.56 48.90 60.06
C ALA A 105 -33.78 49.28 59.20
N ASN A 106 -33.73 50.48 58.61
CA ASN A 106 -34.76 50.98 57.71
C ASN A 106 -34.77 50.24 56.36
N ILE A 107 -33.60 49.76 55.92
CA ILE A 107 -33.42 49.03 54.67
C ILE A 107 -32.58 47.81 54.96
N VAL A 108 -33.05 46.66 54.52
CA VAL A 108 -32.30 45.40 54.54
C VAL A 108 -32.09 44.98 53.11
N ASN A 109 -30.84 44.71 52.72
CA ASN A 109 -30.47 44.15 51.41
C ASN A 109 -29.54 42.97 51.63
N ARG A 110 -29.84 41.82 51.01
CA ARG A 110 -29.11 40.58 51.23
C ARG A 110 -28.92 39.83 49.91
N ASN A 111 -27.71 39.32 49.71
CA ASN A 111 -27.36 38.53 48.53
C ASN A 111 -27.80 37.08 48.70
N VAL A 112 -28.37 36.49 47.66
CA VAL A 112 -28.78 35.08 47.61
C VAL A 112 -28.49 34.52 46.21
N SER A 113 -28.48 33.20 46.04
CA SER A 113 -28.26 32.59 44.72
C SER A 113 -29.17 31.39 44.51
N VAL A 114 -30.47 31.66 44.41
CA VAL A 114 -31.52 30.63 44.39
C VAL A 114 -32.38 30.72 43.14
N LYS A 115 -32.98 29.60 42.73
CA LYS A 115 -34.04 29.61 41.70
C LYS A 115 -35.38 29.71 42.41
N ALA A 116 -36.32 30.47 41.87
CA ALA A 116 -37.65 30.62 42.44
C ALA A 116 -38.68 30.97 41.36
N ASN A 117 -39.91 30.47 41.50
CA ASN A 117 -41.06 30.97 40.76
C ASN A 117 -42.04 31.77 41.62
N ALA A 118 -41.87 31.74 42.94
CA ALA A 118 -42.49 32.65 43.87
C ALA A 118 -41.57 32.90 45.06
N LEU A 119 -41.71 34.09 45.64
CA LEU A 119 -41.02 34.49 46.86
C LEU A 119 -42.05 34.70 47.96
N ARG A 120 -41.70 34.37 49.20
CA ARG A 120 -42.52 34.69 50.37
C ARG A 120 -41.65 35.30 51.44
N LEU A 121 -42.00 36.51 51.85
CA LEU A 121 -41.49 37.09 53.08
C LEU A 121 -42.36 36.60 54.24
N TYR A 122 -41.80 35.73 55.06
CA TYR A 122 -42.50 35.16 56.22
C TYR A 122 -42.07 35.90 57.48
N VAL A 123 -43.01 36.60 58.09
CA VAL A 123 -42.81 37.48 59.22
C VAL A 123 -43.13 36.73 60.50
N MET A 124 -42.09 36.47 61.29
CA MET A 124 -42.19 35.83 62.60
C MET A 124 -42.51 36.88 63.67
N LYS A 125 -41.97 38.09 63.53
CA LYS A 125 -42.22 39.22 64.43
C LYS A 125 -42.30 40.53 63.63
N GLY A 126 -43.47 41.16 63.68
CA GLY A 126 -43.84 42.30 62.86
C GLY A 126 -43.09 43.60 63.19
N ASP A 127 -42.92 43.92 64.47
CA ASP A 127 -42.07 45.02 64.91
C ASP A 127 -41.50 44.77 66.32
N SER A 128 -40.64 45.65 66.81
CA SER A 128 -39.92 45.46 68.10
C SER A 128 -40.63 46.06 69.31
N ARG A 129 -41.79 46.70 69.14
CA ARG A 129 -42.55 47.29 70.25
C ARG A 129 -43.20 46.19 71.09
N PRO A 130 -43.27 46.35 72.43
CA PRO A 130 -44.04 45.45 73.28
C PRO A 130 -45.47 45.35 72.75
N ILE A 131 -46.06 44.15 72.75
CA ILE A 131 -47.45 43.84 72.37
C ILE A 131 -47.89 44.18 70.92
N SER A 132 -47.01 44.68 70.06
CA SER A 132 -47.38 44.97 68.67
C SER A 132 -47.46 43.71 67.80
N GLN A 133 -48.56 43.60 67.06
CA GLN A 133 -48.87 42.51 66.12
C GLN A 133 -48.82 42.99 64.66
N LEU A 134 -48.09 44.08 64.40
CA LEU A 134 -48.10 44.76 63.10
C LEU A 134 -46.88 44.40 62.26
N ALA A 135 -47.09 43.75 61.13
CA ALA A 135 -46.07 43.59 60.08
C ALA A 135 -46.25 44.70 59.04
N SER A 136 -45.24 45.56 58.87
CA SER A 136 -45.28 46.69 57.95
C SER A 136 -44.11 46.67 56.96
N ILE A 137 -44.42 46.72 55.67
CA ILE A 137 -43.43 46.68 54.58
C ILE A 137 -43.76 47.81 53.60
N LEU A 138 -42.83 48.76 53.45
CA LEU A 138 -42.93 49.78 52.40
C LEU A 138 -42.63 49.16 51.05
N ASN A 139 -41.50 48.45 50.94
CA ASN A 139 -41.10 47.78 49.71
C ASN A 139 -40.49 46.41 49.99
N PHE A 140 -40.83 45.40 49.19
CA PHE A 140 -40.20 44.09 49.15
C PHE A 140 -39.68 43.85 47.72
N GLY A 141 -38.37 44.04 47.56
CA GLY A 141 -37.67 43.90 46.29
C GLY A 141 -36.89 42.60 46.23
N ALA A 142 -36.79 42.01 45.04
CA ALA A 142 -35.75 41.03 44.77
C ALA A 142 -35.12 41.29 43.42
N MET A 143 -33.80 41.20 43.32
CA MET A 143 -33.10 41.31 42.06
C MET A 143 -32.92 39.92 41.45
N GLY A 144 -33.12 39.81 40.14
CA GLY A 144 -32.90 38.58 39.42
C GLY A 144 -33.08 38.70 37.91
N TYR A 145 -33.08 37.56 37.23
CA TYR A 145 -33.37 37.45 35.80
C TYR A 145 -34.16 36.18 35.50
N ALA A 146 -34.99 36.24 34.45
CA ALA A 146 -35.80 35.11 34.03
C ALA A 146 -34.89 33.99 33.50
N LEU A 147 -35.20 32.75 33.87
CA LEU A 147 -34.52 31.58 33.33
C LEU A 147 -35.17 31.13 32.02
N THR A 148 -34.36 30.63 31.09
CA THR A 148 -34.85 30.12 29.81
C THR A 148 -35.38 28.70 29.96
N ASN A 149 -36.24 28.30 29.03
CA ASN A 149 -36.68 26.91 28.86
C ASN A 149 -35.83 26.14 27.82
N ASN A 150 -34.65 26.66 27.46
CA ASN A 150 -33.84 26.06 26.42
C ASN A 150 -33.10 24.81 26.92
N ALA A 151 -33.60 23.63 26.51
CA ALA A 151 -32.98 22.33 26.77
C ALA A 151 -32.23 21.77 25.55
N ASN A 152 -31.84 22.60 24.59
CA ASN A 152 -31.11 22.14 23.40
C ASN A 152 -29.62 21.91 23.70
N LEU A 153 -29.03 20.95 22.99
CA LEU A 153 -27.58 20.90 22.78
C LEU A 153 -27.18 21.86 21.64
N ALA A 154 -26.05 22.54 21.82
CA ALA A 154 -25.30 23.23 20.77
C ALA A 154 -24.33 22.31 20.02
N ASN A 155 -23.89 21.22 20.65
CA ASN A 155 -23.03 20.21 20.02
C ASN A 155 -23.20 18.83 20.70
N LEU A 156 -22.89 17.78 19.96
CA LEU A 156 -22.84 16.40 20.44
C LEU A 156 -21.80 15.63 19.63
N THR A 157 -20.72 15.18 20.25
CA THR A 157 -19.67 14.41 19.58
C THR A 157 -19.36 13.11 20.32
N LEU A 158 -18.84 12.13 19.57
CA LEU A 158 -18.38 10.83 20.08
C LEU A 158 -16.85 10.77 19.98
N SER A 159 -16.21 10.03 20.89
CA SER A 159 -14.76 9.74 20.78
C SER A 159 -14.41 8.79 19.64
N SER A 160 -15.39 8.01 19.16
CA SER A 160 -15.26 7.12 18.00
C SER A 160 -16.64 6.90 17.36
N GLY A 161 -16.64 6.66 16.05
CA GLY A 161 -17.85 6.61 15.23
C GLY A 161 -18.37 7.98 14.84
N THR A 162 -19.28 8.00 13.86
CA THR A 162 -19.87 9.23 13.32
C THR A 162 -21.38 9.21 13.54
N LEU A 163 -21.92 10.29 14.12
CA LEU A 163 -23.36 10.44 14.27
C LEU A 163 -24.04 10.52 12.90
N THR A 164 -25.09 9.73 12.74
CA THR A 164 -25.96 9.70 11.57
C THR A 164 -27.42 9.84 12.02
N PRO A 165 -28.13 10.92 11.62
CA PRO A 165 -27.65 12.04 10.81
C PRO A 165 -26.57 12.88 11.52
N ALA A 166 -25.90 13.78 10.79
CA ALA A 166 -25.02 14.76 11.42
C ALA A 166 -25.78 15.56 12.49
N PHE A 167 -25.06 16.02 13.52
CA PHE A 167 -25.69 16.66 14.67
C PHE A 167 -26.54 17.88 14.27
N SER A 168 -27.72 17.97 14.86
CA SER A 168 -28.65 19.09 14.75
C SER A 168 -29.47 19.14 16.03
N SER A 169 -29.60 20.32 16.64
CA SER A 169 -30.24 20.50 17.95
C SER A 169 -31.71 20.06 18.00
N THR A 170 -32.37 19.94 16.85
CA THR A 170 -33.76 19.48 16.71
C THR A 170 -33.91 17.97 16.52
N VAL A 171 -32.84 17.26 16.16
CA VAL A 171 -32.84 15.80 16.01
C VAL A 171 -32.50 15.16 17.35
N THR A 172 -33.34 14.23 17.81
CA THR A 172 -33.20 13.57 19.11
C THR A 172 -32.81 12.11 19.01
N SER A 173 -32.64 11.57 17.81
CA SER A 173 -32.25 10.17 17.57
C SER A 173 -31.11 10.10 16.58
N TYR A 174 -30.02 9.45 16.98
CA TYR A 174 -28.82 9.27 16.19
C TYR A 174 -28.40 7.81 16.18
N ASN A 175 -27.75 7.40 15.09
CA ASN A 175 -27.05 6.14 14.99
C ASN A 175 -25.56 6.40 14.82
N ALA A 176 -24.72 5.47 15.27
CA ALA A 176 -23.30 5.43 14.96
C ALA A 176 -22.84 3.98 14.87
N THR A 177 -21.80 3.72 14.08
CA THR A 177 -21.17 2.39 13.98
C THR A 177 -19.71 2.51 14.39
N VAL A 178 -19.22 1.54 15.16
CA VAL A 178 -17.82 1.44 15.56
C VAL A 178 -17.26 0.05 15.25
N ALA A 179 -15.97 -0.01 14.94
CA ALA A 179 -15.24 -1.25 14.69
C ALA A 179 -15.26 -2.18 15.90
N ASN A 180 -15.03 -3.48 15.69
CA ASN A 180 -15.11 -4.47 16.76
C ASN A 180 -14.10 -4.21 17.89
N ASN A 181 -12.92 -3.66 17.59
CA ASN A 181 -11.89 -3.34 18.59
C ASN A 181 -12.23 -2.15 19.50
N VAL A 182 -13.27 -1.36 19.19
CA VAL A 182 -13.71 -0.23 20.03
C VAL A 182 -14.60 -0.75 21.17
N ALA A 183 -13.97 -1.10 22.29
CA ALA A 183 -14.66 -1.67 23.45
C ALA A 183 -15.46 -0.63 24.27
N SER A 184 -15.15 0.66 24.15
CA SER A 184 -15.82 1.74 24.85
C SER A 184 -15.73 3.06 24.11
N ILE A 185 -16.66 3.97 24.35
CA ILE A 185 -16.61 5.36 23.85
C ILE A 185 -16.92 6.38 24.96
N THR A 186 -16.64 7.65 24.71
CA THR A 186 -17.17 8.78 25.50
C THR A 186 -18.06 9.66 24.62
N VAL A 187 -18.98 10.38 25.26
CA VAL A 187 -19.85 11.37 24.61
C VAL A 187 -19.54 12.76 25.16
N THR A 188 -19.36 13.74 24.28
CA THR A 188 -19.10 15.14 24.66
C THR A 188 -20.28 16.02 24.23
N PRO A 189 -21.29 16.20 25.08
CA PRO A 189 -22.41 17.09 24.81
C PRO A 189 -22.09 18.53 25.23
N THR A 190 -22.56 19.50 24.45
CA THR A 190 -22.48 20.94 24.79
C THR A 190 -23.88 21.50 24.84
N ALA A 191 -24.31 22.03 25.99
CA ALA A 191 -25.59 22.71 26.14
C ALA A 191 -25.59 24.03 25.37
N GLN A 192 -26.73 24.38 24.77
CA GLN A 192 -26.91 25.68 24.13
C GLN A 192 -27.11 26.80 25.16
N ASP A 193 -27.78 26.50 26.26
CA ASP A 193 -27.86 27.39 27.42
C ASP A 193 -26.82 26.94 28.47
N ALA A 194 -25.98 27.88 28.92
CA ALA A 194 -24.89 27.59 29.85
C ALA A 194 -25.38 27.16 31.24
N ASP A 195 -26.60 27.54 31.64
CA ASP A 195 -27.20 27.19 32.93
C ASP A 195 -28.03 25.89 32.85
N ALA A 196 -28.11 25.25 31.68
CA ALA A 196 -28.76 23.95 31.51
C ALA A 196 -27.89 22.84 32.10
N THR A 197 -28.54 21.77 32.57
CA THR A 197 -27.85 20.60 33.13
C THR A 197 -27.91 19.43 32.17
N ILE A 198 -26.82 18.66 32.07
CA ILE A 198 -26.71 17.51 31.19
C ILE A 198 -26.41 16.26 32.01
N THR A 199 -27.06 15.15 31.67
CA THR A 199 -26.65 13.81 32.10
C THR A 199 -26.44 12.91 30.90
N VAL A 200 -25.47 12.00 30.98
CA VAL A 200 -25.22 10.93 30.01
C VAL A 200 -25.40 9.59 30.73
N ASN A 201 -26.33 8.75 30.27
CA ASN A 201 -26.76 7.53 30.96
C ASN A 201 -27.05 7.76 32.46
N GLY A 202 -27.69 8.89 32.77
CA GLY A 202 -28.06 9.29 34.13
C GLY A 202 -26.93 9.86 34.99
N GLN A 203 -25.69 9.89 34.50
CA GLN A 203 -24.55 10.51 35.21
C GLN A 203 -24.37 11.96 34.77
N ALA A 204 -24.13 12.87 35.72
CA ALA A 204 -23.94 14.29 35.41
C ALA A 204 -22.67 14.53 34.58
N VAL A 205 -22.78 15.34 33.54
CA VAL A 205 -21.67 15.73 32.65
C VAL A 205 -21.67 17.24 32.48
N ALA A 206 -20.51 17.86 32.67
CA ALA A 206 -20.34 19.29 32.41
C ALA A 206 -20.43 19.59 30.90
N SER A 207 -21.09 20.68 30.54
CA SER A 207 -21.21 21.12 29.14
C SER A 207 -19.83 21.24 28.48
N GLY A 208 -19.69 20.67 27.29
CA GLY A 208 -18.45 20.68 26.50
C GLY A 208 -17.37 19.73 27.00
N THR A 209 -17.65 18.88 28.00
CA THR A 209 -16.71 17.90 28.55
C THR A 209 -17.12 16.48 28.21
N ALA A 210 -16.15 15.59 28.01
CA ALA A 210 -16.41 14.18 27.76
C ALA A 210 -17.05 13.51 28.98
N SER A 211 -18.01 12.62 28.74
CA SER A 211 -18.53 11.71 29.75
C SER A 211 -17.45 10.74 30.23
N GLN A 212 -17.75 9.98 31.30
CA GLN A 212 -17.03 8.74 31.58
C GLN A 212 -17.10 7.74 30.40
N ALA A 213 -16.17 6.79 30.38
CA ALA A 213 -16.16 5.72 29.39
C ALA A 213 -17.43 4.85 29.49
N ILE A 214 -18.05 4.60 28.35
CA ILE A 214 -19.25 3.78 28.20
C ILE A 214 -18.82 2.51 27.49
N ASN A 215 -18.83 1.39 28.22
CA ASN A 215 -18.51 0.08 27.66
C ASN A 215 -19.57 -0.37 26.66
N LEU A 216 -19.13 -0.90 25.53
CA LEU A 216 -19.98 -1.37 24.45
C LEU A 216 -19.95 -2.89 24.38
N VAL A 217 -21.14 -3.51 24.29
CA VAL A 217 -21.27 -4.90 23.87
C VAL A 217 -21.34 -4.99 22.35
N VAL A 218 -20.99 -6.13 21.77
CA VAL A 218 -21.20 -6.38 20.32
C VAL A 218 -22.68 -6.23 20.00
N GLY A 219 -23.00 -5.57 18.89
CA GLY A 219 -24.37 -5.22 18.52
C GLY A 219 -24.75 -3.79 18.94
N GLN A 220 -26.05 -3.56 19.15
CA GLN A 220 -26.59 -2.24 19.46
C GLN A 220 -26.45 -1.88 20.94
N ASN A 221 -26.00 -0.65 21.20
CA ASN A 221 -25.86 -0.06 22.52
C ASN A 221 -26.60 1.27 22.53
N THR A 222 -27.51 1.48 23.48
CA THR A 222 -28.26 2.74 23.58
C THR A 222 -27.63 3.64 24.64
N ILE A 223 -27.33 4.88 24.24
CA ILE A 223 -26.81 5.93 25.12
C ILE A 223 -27.83 7.06 25.15
N THR A 224 -28.20 7.51 26.35
CA THR A 224 -29.12 8.63 26.53
C THR A 224 -28.38 9.86 27.03
N VAL A 225 -28.61 10.99 26.38
CA VAL A 225 -28.14 12.31 26.82
C VAL A 225 -29.35 13.16 27.15
N VAL A 226 -29.55 13.45 28.44
CA VAL A 226 -30.71 14.21 28.90
C VAL A 226 -30.25 15.61 29.27
N VAL A 227 -30.87 16.61 28.64
CA VAL A 227 -30.68 18.04 28.93
C VAL A 227 -31.92 18.57 29.62
N LYS A 228 -31.73 19.23 30.76
CA LYS A 228 -32.81 19.92 31.47
C LYS A 228 -32.57 21.43 31.45
N SER A 229 -33.58 22.17 31.02
CA SER A 229 -33.51 23.63 30.89
C SER A 229 -33.26 24.33 32.23
N PRO A 230 -32.68 25.55 32.22
CA PRO A 230 -32.43 26.31 33.45
C PRO A 230 -33.68 26.53 34.31
N ASP A 231 -34.83 26.80 33.68
CA ASP A 231 -36.12 27.01 34.34
C ASP A 231 -36.80 25.72 34.86
N LEU A 232 -36.19 24.56 34.58
CA LEU A 232 -36.65 23.22 34.96
C LEU A 232 -37.96 22.76 34.28
N SER A 233 -38.52 23.54 33.36
CA SER A 233 -39.81 23.24 32.71
C SER A 233 -39.69 22.27 31.54
N THR A 234 -38.52 22.23 30.90
CA THR A 234 -38.29 21.46 29.67
C THR A 234 -37.16 20.47 29.88
N THR A 235 -37.42 19.21 29.50
CA THR A 235 -36.41 18.16 29.42
C THR A 235 -36.37 17.67 27.99
N LYS A 236 -35.17 17.61 27.39
CA LYS A 236 -34.95 17.06 26.06
C LYS A 236 -33.95 15.92 26.14
N THR A 237 -34.33 14.79 25.56
CA THR A 237 -33.50 13.58 25.52
C THR A 237 -33.00 13.36 24.11
N TYR A 238 -31.69 13.22 23.97
CA TYR A 238 -31.02 12.78 22.75
C TYR A 238 -30.58 11.32 22.94
N THR A 239 -31.01 10.45 22.03
CA THR A 239 -30.69 9.02 22.06
C THR A 239 -29.69 8.71 20.96
N ILE A 240 -28.59 8.07 21.33
CA ILE A 240 -27.58 7.59 20.39
C ILE A 240 -27.59 6.06 20.44
N THR A 241 -27.86 5.41 19.31
CA THR A 241 -27.72 3.97 19.15
C THR A 241 -26.38 3.67 18.48
N VAL A 242 -25.44 3.10 19.23
CA VAL A 242 -24.11 2.73 18.76
C VAL A 242 -24.08 1.23 18.43
N ALA A 243 -23.87 0.89 17.17
CA ALA A 243 -23.65 -0.48 16.71
C ALA A 243 -22.15 -0.80 16.73
N ARG A 244 -21.72 -1.64 17.68
CA ARG A 244 -20.37 -2.22 17.68
C ARG A 244 -20.36 -3.47 16.81
N GLN A 245 -19.51 -3.51 15.79
CA GLN A 245 -19.46 -4.63 14.87
C GLN A 245 -19.04 -5.94 15.55
N ALA A 246 -19.49 -7.08 15.00
CA ALA A 246 -19.08 -8.41 15.42
C ALA A 246 -17.65 -8.73 14.93
N PRO A 247 -16.91 -9.63 15.61
CA PRO A 247 -15.62 -10.08 15.10
C PRO A 247 -15.81 -10.83 13.79
N VAL A 248 -14.91 -10.59 12.83
CA VAL A 248 -14.89 -11.28 11.53
C VAL A 248 -13.83 -12.37 11.54
N ASN A 249 -14.15 -13.53 10.95
CA ASN A 249 -13.16 -14.60 10.78
C ASN A 249 -12.17 -14.22 9.68
N VAL A 250 -10.97 -13.82 10.07
CA VAL A 250 -9.86 -13.47 9.15
C VAL A 250 -8.99 -14.68 8.77
N ASP A 251 -9.51 -15.90 8.91
CA ASP A 251 -8.85 -17.09 8.38
C ASP A 251 -9.02 -17.21 6.87
N LEU A 252 -8.09 -17.93 6.23
CA LEU A 252 -8.32 -18.51 4.91
C LEU A 252 -9.09 -19.83 5.09
N SER A 253 -10.04 -20.09 4.20
CA SER A 253 -10.67 -21.41 4.04
C SER A 253 -9.93 -22.28 3.01
N ASN A 254 -9.13 -21.68 2.13
CA ASN A 254 -8.26 -22.37 1.19
C ASN A 254 -7.07 -21.50 0.77
N LEU A 255 -5.96 -22.14 0.39
CA LEU A 255 -4.83 -21.51 -0.27
C LEU A 255 -4.20 -22.52 -1.22
N THR A 256 -4.11 -22.20 -2.50
CA THR A 256 -3.43 -23.04 -3.50
C THR A 256 -2.38 -22.24 -4.27
N ILE A 257 -1.44 -22.94 -4.90
CA ILE A 257 -0.38 -22.39 -5.74
C ILE A 257 -0.42 -23.08 -7.12
N SER A 258 -0.12 -22.35 -8.20
CA SER A 258 -0.31 -22.83 -9.58
C SER A 258 0.65 -23.95 -10.02
N ASN A 259 1.89 -23.97 -9.51
CA ASN A 259 2.97 -24.82 -10.01
C ASN A 259 3.69 -25.56 -8.88
N GLY A 260 2.94 -26.20 -7.99
CA GLY A 260 3.53 -26.94 -6.87
C GLY A 260 2.48 -27.36 -5.86
N THR A 261 2.94 -27.69 -4.65
CA THR A 261 2.08 -28.11 -3.55
C THR A 261 2.59 -27.53 -2.25
N LEU A 262 1.70 -26.84 -1.52
CA LEU A 262 2.04 -26.29 -0.22
C LEU A 262 2.47 -27.40 0.74
N THR A 263 3.60 -27.17 1.40
CA THR A 263 4.13 -28.04 2.45
C THR A 263 4.26 -27.22 3.75
N PRO A 264 3.60 -27.64 4.85
CA PRO A 264 2.60 -28.71 4.91
C PRO A 264 1.35 -28.38 4.08
N GLY A 265 0.47 -29.35 3.85
CA GLY A 265 -0.83 -29.10 3.21
C GLY A 265 -1.63 -28.03 3.94
N PHE A 266 -2.45 -27.28 3.21
CA PHE A 266 -3.15 -26.11 3.76
C PHE A 266 -4.01 -26.47 4.98
N THR A 267 -3.84 -25.69 6.05
CA THR A 267 -4.73 -25.67 7.22
C THR A 267 -4.89 -24.23 7.70
N SER A 268 -6.10 -23.79 8.05
CA SER A 268 -6.33 -22.40 8.45
C SER A 268 -5.48 -21.93 9.64
N GLY A 269 -5.08 -22.86 10.52
CA GLY A 269 -4.22 -22.59 11.66
C GLY A 269 -2.75 -22.35 11.32
N ASN A 270 -2.25 -22.90 10.20
CA ASN A 270 -0.87 -22.73 9.80
C ASN A 270 -0.70 -21.49 8.91
N THR A 271 0.25 -20.62 9.28
CA THR A 271 0.52 -19.36 8.58
C THR A 271 1.79 -19.39 7.74
N SER A 272 2.56 -20.47 7.76
CA SER A 272 3.82 -20.59 7.02
C SER A 272 3.84 -21.85 6.16
N TYR A 273 4.07 -21.67 4.87
CA TYR A 273 4.11 -22.74 3.88
C TYR A 273 5.37 -22.62 3.05
N THR A 274 5.84 -23.76 2.56
CA THR A 274 6.92 -23.83 1.58
C THR A 274 6.45 -24.55 0.33
N ASP A 275 7.03 -24.19 -0.81
CA ASP A 275 6.89 -24.90 -2.08
C ASP A 275 8.24 -24.88 -2.81
N THR A 276 8.53 -25.91 -3.60
CA THR A 276 9.74 -25.96 -4.45
C THR A 276 9.32 -26.26 -5.87
N VAL A 277 9.56 -25.29 -6.75
CA VAL A 277 9.24 -25.40 -8.18
C VAL A 277 10.45 -25.88 -8.97
N THR A 278 10.26 -26.27 -10.23
CA THR A 278 11.37 -26.57 -11.14
C THR A 278 12.06 -25.28 -11.62
N ALA A 279 13.32 -25.38 -12.08
CA ALA A 279 14.12 -24.22 -12.44
C ALA A 279 13.54 -23.39 -13.61
N ASP A 280 12.73 -24.00 -14.48
CA ASP A 280 12.06 -23.39 -15.62
C ASP A 280 10.80 -22.58 -15.24
N VAL A 281 10.28 -22.73 -14.01
CA VAL A 281 9.11 -21.98 -13.53
C VAL A 281 9.52 -20.56 -13.14
N ALA A 282 9.35 -19.62 -14.08
CA ALA A 282 9.70 -18.22 -13.86
C ALA A 282 8.67 -17.45 -13.00
N THR A 283 7.41 -17.89 -12.99
CA THR A 283 6.30 -17.22 -12.30
C THR A 283 5.34 -18.23 -11.65
N VAL A 284 4.64 -17.78 -10.62
CA VAL A 284 3.55 -18.53 -9.97
C VAL A 284 2.36 -17.62 -9.68
N THR A 285 1.18 -18.18 -9.47
CA THR A 285 0.05 -17.49 -8.84
C THR A 285 -0.36 -18.23 -7.58
N VAL A 286 -0.99 -17.50 -6.64
CA VAL A 286 -1.65 -18.09 -5.48
C VAL A 286 -3.14 -17.78 -5.53
N THR A 287 -3.97 -18.72 -5.12
CA THR A 287 -5.43 -18.59 -5.08
C THR A 287 -5.91 -18.72 -3.63
N PRO A 288 -5.98 -17.61 -2.88
CA PRO A 288 -6.53 -17.60 -1.54
C PRO A 288 -8.06 -17.55 -1.55
N THR A 289 -8.69 -18.25 -0.62
CA THR A 289 -10.13 -18.13 -0.33
C THR A 289 -10.30 -17.70 1.11
N ALA A 290 -10.97 -16.57 1.34
CA ALA A 290 -11.31 -16.11 2.68
C ALA A 290 -12.35 -17.04 3.32
N ALA A 291 -12.26 -17.27 4.63
CA ALA A 291 -13.30 -17.99 5.37
C ALA A 291 -14.58 -17.16 5.51
N ASP A 292 -14.44 -15.84 5.71
CA ASP A 292 -15.53 -14.88 5.68
C ASP A 292 -15.57 -14.13 4.35
N ALA A 293 -16.71 -14.13 3.66
CA ALA A 293 -16.88 -13.51 2.35
C ALA A 293 -16.79 -11.97 2.39
N THR A 294 -16.93 -11.35 3.56
CA THR A 294 -16.79 -9.90 3.74
C THR A 294 -15.34 -9.47 3.94
N ALA A 295 -14.44 -10.39 4.30
CA ALA A 295 -13.03 -10.10 4.49
C ALA A 295 -12.35 -9.71 3.17
N THR A 296 -11.34 -8.84 3.28
CA THR A 296 -10.54 -8.40 2.13
C THR A 296 -9.25 -9.19 2.05
N LEU A 297 -8.83 -9.57 0.84
CA LEU A 297 -7.60 -10.32 0.60
C LEU A 297 -6.60 -9.47 -0.16
N LYS A 298 -5.33 -9.56 0.25
CA LYS A 298 -4.20 -8.99 -0.48
C LYS A 298 -3.10 -10.03 -0.67
N VAL A 299 -2.56 -10.14 -1.87
CA VAL A 299 -1.37 -10.94 -2.20
C VAL A 299 -0.25 -9.99 -2.56
N ASN A 300 0.87 -10.03 -1.82
CA ASN A 300 1.98 -9.07 -1.94
C ASN A 300 1.51 -7.61 -1.97
N GLY A 301 0.53 -7.29 -1.12
CA GLY A 301 -0.07 -5.96 -1.02
C GLY A 301 -1.16 -5.63 -2.04
N GLN A 302 -1.34 -6.45 -3.09
CA GLN A 302 -2.34 -6.24 -4.13
C GLN A 302 -3.66 -6.95 -3.82
N THR A 303 -4.78 -6.25 -3.95
CA THR A 303 -6.11 -6.81 -3.68
C THR A 303 -6.45 -7.96 -4.63
N VAL A 304 -6.97 -9.05 -4.09
CA VAL A 304 -7.39 -10.25 -4.84
C VAL A 304 -8.81 -10.63 -4.42
N THR A 305 -9.64 -11.05 -5.37
CA THR A 305 -10.98 -11.57 -5.08
C THR A 305 -10.87 -12.99 -4.50
N SER A 306 -11.64 -13.28 -3.44
CA SER A 306 -11.67 -14.60 -2.81
C SER A 306 -11.97 -15.71 -3.81
N GLY A 307 -11.14 -16.76 -3.80
CA GLY A 307 -11.25 -17.91 -4.70
C GLY A 307 -10.68 -17.68 -6.11
N THR A 308 -10.10 -16.51 -6.39
CA THR A 308 -9.50 -16.18 -7.68
C THR A 308 -7.97 -16.14 -7.57
N ALA A 309 -7.29 -16.57 -8.61
CA ALA A 309 -5.83 -16.50 -8.69
C ALA A 309 -5.34 -15.04 -8.63
N SER A 310 -4.22 -14.83 -7.93
CA SER A 310 -3.48 -13.57 -7.97
C SER A 310 -2.96 -13.25 -9.37
N GLN A 311 -2.43 -12.04 -9.55
CA GLN A 311 -1.54 -11.77 -10.69
C GLN A 311 -0.31 -12.68 -10.64
N ALA A 312 0.35 -12.86 -11.79
CA ALA A 312 1.58 -13.63 -11.89
C ALA A 312 2.69 -12.98 -11.05
N ILE A 313 3.30 -13.77 -10.16
CA ILE A 313 4.38 -13.36 -9.27
C ILE A 313 5.69 -13.88 -9.86
N SER A 314 6.60 -12.98 -10.22
CA SER A 314 7.92 -13.35 -10.72
C SER A 314 8.79 -13.92 -9.61
N LEU A 315 9.45 -15.04 -9.90
CA LEU A 315 10.39 -15.67 -8.99
C LEU A 315 11.83 -15.25 -9.35
N ALA A 316 12.68 -15.10 -8.35
CA ALA A 316 14.13 -15.11 -8.49
C ALA A 316 14.64 -16.54 -8.22
N VAL A 317 15.87 -16.84 -8.67
CA VAL A 317 16.55 -18.06 -8.24
C VAL A 317 16.78 -17.97 -6.72
N GLY A 318 16.52 -19.06 -6.01
CA GLY A 318 16.52 -19.12 -4.55
C GLY A 318 15.11 -18.98 -3.96
N SER A 319 15.05 -18.45 -2.73
CA SER A 319 13.83 -18.35 -1.93
C SER A 319 13.07 -17.06 -2.22
N ASN A 320 11.76 -17.18 -2.45
CA ASN A 320 10.85 -16.08 -2.74
C ASN A 320 9.70 -16.09 -1.74
N ALA A 321 9.51 -15.02 -0.97
CA ALA A 321 8.40 -14.91 -0.03
C ALA A 321 7.18 -14.27 -0.70
N ILE A 322 6.05 -14.97 -0.64
CA ILE A 322 4.74 -14.49 -1.08
C ILE A 322 3.88 -14.30 0.17
N THR A 323 3.37 -13.09 0.38
CA THR A 323 2.51 -12.77 1.52
C THR A 323 1.06 -12.71 1.09
N VAL A 324 0.19 -13.35 1.86
CA VAL A 324 -1.26 -13.29 1.71
C VAL A 324 -1.86 -12.76 2.99
N THR A 325 -2.47 -11.59 2.94
CA THR A 325 -3.09 -10.94 4.10
C THR A 325 -4.60 -10.97 3.96
N VAL A 326 -5.29 -11.45 4.99
CA VAL A 326 -6.74 -11.41 5.16
C VAL A 326 -7.04 -10.33 6.19
N THR A 327 -7.93 -9.39 5.89
CA THR A 327 -8.26 -8.27 6.78
C THR A 327 -9.76 -8.14 6.93
N SER A 328 -10.25 -7.91 8.16
CA SER A 328 -11.67 -7.67 8.42
C SER A 328 -12.17 -6.42 7.67
N PRO A 329 -13.47 -6.33 7.32
CA PRO A 329 -14.04 -5.18 6.61
C PRO A 329 -13.79 -3.83 7.30
N ASP A 330 -13.74 -3.81 8.63
CA ASP A 330 -13.47 -2.62 9.45
C ASP A 330 -11.98 -2.33 9.66
N GLY A 331 -11.09 -3.17 9.13
CA GLY A 331 -9.64 -3.05 9.27
C GLY A 331 -9.12 -3.32 10.68
N SER A 332 -9.97 -3.73 11.63
CA SER A 332 -9.59 -3.88 13.04
C SER A 332 -8.75 -5.12 13.33
N THR A 333 -8.85 -6.15 12.48
CA THR A 333 -8.12 -7.41 12.61
C THR A 333 -7.58 -7.87 11.26
N SER A 334 -6.40 -8.48 11.26
CA SER A 334 -5.81 -9.08 10.07
C SER A 334 -4.99 -10.31 10.43
N LYS A 335 -4.86 -11.22 9.46
CA LYS A 335 -4.03 -12.42 9.56
C LYS A 335 -3.21 -12.57 8.28
N GLN A 336 -1.93 -12.91 8.43
CA GLN A 336 -1.01 -13.09 7.33
C GLN A 336 -0.58 -14.54 7.20
N TYR A 337 -0.57 -15.03 5.97
CA TYR A 337 -0.03 -16.31 5.54
C TYR A 337 1.17 -16.05 4.63
N THR A 338 2.25 -16.80 4.80
CA THR A 338 3.47 -16.69 3.99
C THR A 338 3.69 -18.00 3.25
N VAL A 339 3.87 -17.90 1.93
CA VAL A 339 4.32 -19.01 1.09
C VAL A 339 5.74 -18.70 0.62
N THR A 340 6.69 -19.49 1.09
CA THR A 340 8.09 -19.42 0.66
C THR A 340 8.32 -20.39 -0.49
N VAL A 341 8.43 -19.84 -1.70
CA VAL A 341 8.66 -20.60 -2.93
C VAL A 341 10.14 -20.63 -3.26
N THR A 342 10.73 -21.81 -3.29
CA THR A 342 12.13 -22.00 -3.70
C THR A 342 12.18 -22.37 -5.18
N ARG A 343 12.86 -21.55 -5.98
CA ARG A 343 13.22 -21.89 -7.36
C ARG A 343 14.71 -22.24 -7.43
N PRO A 344 15.11 -23.49 -7.72
CA PRO A 344 16.51 -23.85 -7.83
C PRO A 344 17.17 -23.18 -9.04
N ALA A 345 18.49 -23.06 -9.00
CA ALA A 345 19.27 -22.70 -10.18
C ALA A 345 19.19 -23.85 -11.20
N SER A 346 19.15 -23.52 -12.49
CA SER A 346 19.13 -24.53 -13.55
C SER A 346 20.47 -25.27 -13.64
N SER A 347 20.39 -26.59 -13.83
CA SER A 347 21.53 -27.49 -14.07
C SER A 347 21.77 -27.77 -15.56
N ASN A 348 21.01 -27.12 -16.45
CA ASN A 348 21.08 -27.38 -17.88
C ASN A 348 22.32 -26.71 -18.51
N ALA A 349 23.39 -27.49 -18.63
CA ALA A 349 24.64 -27.09 -19.28
C ALA A 349 24.72 -27.54 -20.76
N ASP A 350 23.59 -27.84 -21.41
CA ASP A 350 23.63 -28.35 -22.78
C ASP A 350 23.92 -27.27 -23.83
N LEU A 351 24.63 -27.64 -24.90
CA LEU A 351 24.82 -26.82 -26.09
C LEU A 351 23.69 -27.13 -27.09
N ALA A 352 22.86 -26.13 -27.39
CA ALA A 352 21.75 -26.25 -28.33
C ALA A 352 22.21 -26.14 -29.80
N ASN A 353 23.21 -25.30 -30.08
CA ASN A 353 23.73 -25.13 -31.43
C ASN A 353 25.21 -24.70 -31.43
N LEU A 354 25.91 -25.00 -32.53
CA LEU A 354 27.26 -24.53 -32.79
C LEU A 354 27.45 -24.29 -34.29
N THR A 355 27.81 -23.06 -34.66
CA THR A 355 28.18 -22.71 -36.03
C THR A 355 29.58 -22.10 -36.09
N ALA A 356 30.18 -22.11 -37.27
CA ALA A 356 31.46 -21.48 -37.55
C ALA A 356 31.33 -20.47 -38.70
N SER A 357 32.21 -19.47 -38.74
CA SER A 357 32.21 -18.44 -39.79
C SER A 357 32.59 -18.94 -41.19
N SER A 358 33.18 -20.12 -41.27
CA SER A 358 33.58 -20.80 -42.51
C SER A 358 33.53 -22.30 -42.25
N GLY A 359 33.38 -23.09 -43.32
CA GLY A 359 33.18 -24.53 -43.21
C GLY A 359 31.73 -24.91 -42.88
N THR A 360 31.55 -26.18 -42.52
CA THR A 360 30.27 -26.77 -42.12
C THR A 360 30.50 -27.59 -40.86
N VAL A 361 30.03 -27.07 -39.72
CA VAL A 361 30.07 -27.79 -38.44
C VAL A 361 29.16 -29.02 -38.52
N VAL A 362 29.74 -30.19 -38.30
CA VAL A 362 29.06 -31.48 -38.22
C VAL A 362 28.99 -31.91 -36.75
N PRO A 363 27.78 -32.11 -36.18
CA PRO A 363 27.64 -32.58 -34.81
C PRO A 363 28.04 -34.06 -34.66
N PRO A 364 28.42 -34.50 -33.45
CA PRO A 364 28.69 -35.91 -33.19
C PRO A 364 27.44 -36.78 -33.39
N PRO A 365 27.60 -38.09 -33.71
CA PRO A 365 26.47 -39.01 -33.76
C PRO A 365 25.69 -39.03 -32.44
N PRO A 366 24.34 -39.03 -32.47
CA PRO A 366 23.53 -39.08 -31.26
C PRO A 366 23.88 -40.29 -30.37
N GLY A 367 24.06 -40.05 -29.06
CA GLY A 367 24.29 -41.12 -28.07
C GLY A 367 25.74 -41.58 -27.91
N VAL A 368 26.70 -41.01 -28.65
CA VAL A 368 28.13 -41.32 -28.47
C VAL A 368 28.78 -40.23 -27.61
N SER A 369 29.04 -40.54 -26.34
CA SER A 369 29.74 -39.60 -25.44
C SER A 369 31.21 -39.48 -25.82
N GLY A 370 31.74 -38.25 -25.79
CA GLY A 370 33.16 -37.97 -26.03
C GLY A 370 33.58 -37.81 -27.50
N THR A 371 32.66 -37.90 -28.47
CA THR A 371 32.96 -37.56 -29.86
C THR A 371 32.84 -36.04 -30.10
N PRO A 372 33.82 -35.42 -30.78
CA PRO A 372 33.79 -33.98 -31.00
C PRO A 372 32.85 -33.61 -32.14
N TYR A 373 32.45 -32.34 -32.17
CA TYR A 373 32.00 -31.71 -33.41
C TYR A 373 33.18 -31.64 -34.38
N THR A 374 32.92 -31.74 -35.69
CA THR A 374 33.98 -31.65 -36.70
C THR A 374 33.65 -30.60 -37.75
N ASP A 375 34.66 -29.94 -38.27
CA ASP A 375 34.55 -29.01 -39.39
C ASP A 375 35.79 -29.13 -40.30
N THR A 376 35.66 -28.80 -41.58
CA THR A 376 36.76 -28.78 -42.55
C THR A 376 36.72 -27.51 -43.37
N VAL A 377 37.85 -26.79 -43.41
CA VAL A 377 37.99 -25.52 -44.14
C VAL A 377 39.14 -25.59 -45.12
N THR A 378 39.05 -24.79 -46.18
CA THR A 378 40.11 -24.65 -47.20
C THR A 378 41.34 -23.93 -46.63
N ALA A 379 42.50 -24.06 -47.30
CA ALA A 379 43.76 -23.62 -46.71
C ALA A 379 43.93 -22.09 -46.64
N ASP A 380 43.10 -21.32 -47.34
CA ASP A 380 43.01 -19.85 -47.29
C ASP A 380 42.33 -19.34 -46.01
N VAL A 381 41.56 -20.19 -45.32
CA VAL A 381 40.90 -19.84 -44.06
C VAL A 381 41.92 -19.89 -42.91
N ALA A 382 42.60 -18.76 -42.67
CA ALA A 382 43.63 -18.64 -41.64
C ALA A 382 43.08 -18.58 -40.21
N SER A 383 41.82 -18.18 -40.04
CA SER A 383 41.13 -18.11 -38.76
C SER A 383 39.63 -18.28 -38.96
N ILE A 384 38.95 -18.74 -37.91
CA ILE A 384 37.48 -18.77 -37.86
C ILE A 384 36.98 -18.08 -36.59
N THR A 385 35.70 -17.72 -36.57
CA THR A 385 34.96 -17.52 -35.32
C THR A 385 33.92 -18.62 -35.18
N VAL A 386 33.49 -18.88 -33.94
CA VAL A 386 32.38 -19.80 -33.65
C VAL A 386 31.26 -19.06 -32.94
N THR A 387 30.03 -19.49 -33.18
CA THR A 387 28.83 -18.93 -32.56
C THR A 387 28.08 -20.05 -31.82
N PRO A 388 28.43 -20.32 -30.56
CA PRO A 388 27.75 -21.33 -29.75
C PRO A 388 26.45 -20.78 -29.17
N THR A 389 25.42 -21.63 -29.08
CA THR A 389 24.14 -21.32 -28.41
C THR A 389 23.92 -22.35 -27.31
N ALA A 390 23.85 -21.90 -26.05
CA ALA A 390 23.47 -22.75 -24.92
C ALA A 390 21.96 -23.05 -24.95
N ALA A 391 21.58 -24.24 -24.49
CA ALA A 391 20.19 -24.64 -24.35
C ALA A 391 19.46 -23.86 -23.24
N ASP A 392 20.16 -23.56 -22.14
CA ASP A 392 19.69 -22.59 -21.15
C ASP A 392 20.22 -21.19 -21.49
N PRO A 393 19.37 -20.18 -21.72
CA PRO A 393 19.81 -18.82 -22.04
C PRO A 393 20.62 -18.15 -20.92
N ASN A 394 20.56 -18.67 -19.70
CA ASN A 394 21.31 -18.16 -18.55
C ASN A 394 22.61 -18.93 -18.28
N ALA A 395 22.92 -19.97 -19.06
CA ALA A 395 24.21 -20.65 -18.96
C ALA A 395 25.34 -19.74 -19.49
N THR A 396 26.51 -19.85 -18.89
CA THR A 396 27.73 -19.17 -19.36
C THR A 396 28.46 -20.05 -20.35
N ILE A 397 28.80 -19.53 -21.52
CA ILE A 397 29.63 -20.23 -22.51
C ILE A 397 31.04 -19.65 -22.48
N ARG A 398 32.06 -20.51 -22.51
CA ARG A 398 33.45 -20.13 -22.76
C ARG A 398 33.99 -20.84 -24.00
N VAL A 399 34.56 -20.10 -24.94
CA VAL A 399 35.29 -20.65 -26.10
C VAL A 399 36.78 -20.46 -25.87
N ASN A 400 37.55 -21.55 -25.81
CA ASN A 400 38.96 -21.54 -25.44
C ASN A 400 39.23 -20.73 -24.15
N GLY A 401 38.34 -20.88 -23.15
CA GLY A 401 38.42 -20.18 -21.86
C GLY A 401 37.90 -18.74 -21.85
N GLN A 402 37.58 -18.14 -23.01
CA GLN A 402 37.04 -16.78 -23.11
C GLN A 402 35.51 -16.79 -23.12
N VAL A 403 34.88 -15.92 -22.32
CA VAL A 403 33.41 -15.84 -22.22
C VAL A 403 32.81 -15.37 -23.56
N VAL A 404 31.78 -16.08 -24.02
CA VAL A 404 31.00 -15.76 -25.22
C VAL A 404 29.52 -15.80 -24.85
N ALA A 405 28.75 -14.79 -25.25
CA ALA A 405 27.30 -14.79 -25.04
C ALA A 405 26.64 -15.93 -25.83
N SER A 406 25.54 -16.50 -25.33
CA SER A 406 24.78 -17.49 -26.09
C SER A 406 24.25 -16.89 -27.40
N GLY A 407 24.55 -17.52 -28.54
CA GLY A 407 24.31 -17.00 -29.89
C GLY A 407 25.25 -15.87 -30.32
N GLY A 408 26.23 -15.51 -29.49
CA GLY A 408 27.26 -14.52 -29.78
C GLY A 408 28.47 -15.14 -30.49
N THR A 409 29.16 -14.32 -31.27
CA THR A 409 30.36 -14.74 -32.02
C THR A 409 31.60 -14.65 -31.13
N SER A 410 32.43 -15.69 -31.13
CA SER A 410 33.72 -15.70 -30.44
C SER A 410 34.71 -14.70 -31.04
N GLN A 411 35.83 -14.47 -30.35
CA GLN A 411 37.01 -13.88 -31.00
C GLN A 411 37.53 -14.78 -32.13
N ALA A 412 38.30 -14.20 -33.04
CA ALA A 412 38.95 -14.95 -34.12
C ALA A 412 39.95 -15.97 -33.55
N ILE A 413 39.83 -17.21 -33.98
CA ILE A 413 40.65 -18.35 -33.58
C ILE A 413 41.56 -18.67 -34.76
N ASN A 414 42.85 -18.43 -34.61
CA ASN A 414 43.85 -18.75 -35.64
C ASN A 414 43.96 -20.26 -35.81
N LEU A 415 43.95 -20.72 -37.06
CA LEU A 415 44.06 -22.12 -37.42
C LEU A 415 45.46 -22.42 -37.94
N SER A 416 46.09 -23.46 -37.40
CA SER A 416 47.25 -24.11 -38.03
C SER A 416 46.76 -25.07 -39.11
N THR A 417 47.60 -25.37 -40.11
CA THR A 417 47.30 -26.45 -41.06
C THR A 417 47.15 -27.79 -40.31
N GLY A 418 46.17 -28.59 -40.69
CA GLY A 418 45.82 -29.83 -39.98
C GLY A 418 44.68 -29.62 -38.97
N ALA A 419 44.58 -30.52 -37.98
CA ALA A 419 43.51 -30.50 -36.98
C ALA A 419 43.77 -29.45 -35.90
N ASN A 420 42.76 -28.63 -35.62
CA ASN A 420 42.75 -27.61 -34.57
C ASN A 420 41.62 -27.94 -33.60
N SER A 421 41.92 -27.99 -32.30
CA SER A 421 40.93 -28.28 -31.26
C SER A 421 40.46 -26.99 -30.60
N ILE A 422 39.15 -26.76 -30.61
CA ILE A 422 38.50 -25.62 -29.96
C ILE A 422 37.62 -26.16 -28.85
N THR A 423 37.81 -25.67 -27.63
CA THR A 423 36.98 -26.06 -26.48
C THR A 423 35.83 -25.10 -26.30
N ILE A 424 34.64 -25.64 -26.01
CA ILE A 424 33.43 -24.89 -25.70
C ILE A 424 32.90 -25.43 -24.37
N ASP A 425 33.09 -24.66 -23.30
CA ASP A 425 32.61 -25.01 -21.97
C ASP A 425 31.28 -24.29 -21.70
N VAL A 426 30.23 -25.05 -21.41
CA VAL A 426 28.93 -24.52 -21.00
C VAL A 426 28.78 -24.76 -19.50
N THR A 427 28.56 -23.70 -18.73
CA THR A 427 28.32 -23.74 -17.28
C THR A 427 26.90 -23.29 -16.99
N ALA A 428 26.06 -24.17 -16.44
CA ALA A 428 24.71 -23.87 -16.01
C ALA A 428 24.70 -22.94 -14.78
N GLN A 429 23.52 -22.43 -14.40
CA GLN A 429 23.37 -21.49 -13.29
C GLN A 429 23.76 -22.08 -11.93
N ASP A 430 23.60 -23.38 -11.74
CA ASP A 430 23.99 -24.10 -10.52
C ASP A 430 25.49 -24.42 -10.44
N GLY A 431 26.24 -24.12 -11.51
CA GLY A 431 27.67 -24.43 -11.63
C GLY A 431 27.97 -25.77 -12.34
N THR A 432 26.96 -26.54 -12.73
CA THR A 432 27.13 -27.76 -13.56
C THR A 432 27.80 -27.39 -14.88
N THR A 433 28.86 -28.11 -15.26
CA THR A 433 29.61 -27.85 -16.50
C THR A 433 29.54 -29.02 -17.49
N LYS A 434 29.39 -28.72 -18.78
CA LYS A 434 29.63 -29.66 -19.89
C LYS A 434 30.63 -29.04 -20.87
N SER A 435 31.64 -29.81 -21.26
CA SER A 435 32.66 -29.39 -22.22
C SER A 435 32.44 -30.08 -23.56
N TYR A 436 32.40 -29.28 -24.62
CA TYR A 436 32.30 -29.71 -26.00
C TYR A 436 33.60 -29.39 -26.72
N THR A 437 34.00 -30.24 -27.67
CA THR A 437 35.18 -30.01 -28.51
C THR A 437 34.75 -29.90 -29.96
N LEU A 438 35.22 -28.87 -30.65
CA LEU A 438 35.14 -28.73 -32.10
C LEU A 438 36.54 -28.97 -32.69
N VAL A 439 36.67 -29.97 -33.54
CA VAL A 439 37.89 -30.26 -34.29
C VAL A 439 37.76 -29.69 -35.69
N VAL A 440 38.51 -28.63 -35.98
CA VAL A 440 38.55 -27.97 -37.28
C VAL A 440 39.78 -28.41 -38.05
N THR A 441 39.58 -29.09 -39.17
CA THR A 441 40.67 -29.49 -40.06
C THR A 441 40.88 -28.43 -41.14
N ARG A 442 41.97 -27.65 -41.03
CA ARG A 442 42.39 -26.73 -42.08
C ARG A 442 43.22 -27.48 -43.12
N LEU A 443 42.71 -27.54 -44.34
CA LEU A 443 43.40 -28.18 -45.46
C LEU A 443 44.71 -27.43 -45.81
N SER A 444 45.54 -28.03 -46.66
CA SER A 444 46.77 -27.40 -47.19
C SER A 444 46.67 -27.28 -48.71
N TYR A 445 46.90 -26.09 -49.28
CA TYR A 445 46.78 -25.80 -50.73
C TYR A 445 47.96 -26.32 -51.55
N THR A 446 48.52 -27.48 -51.23
CA THR A 446 49.85 -27.80 -51.78
C THR A 446 49.81 -28.16 -53.27
N ALA A 447 48.73 -28.77 -53.78
CA ALA A 447 48.81 -29.55 -55.03
C ALA A 447 48.54 -28.82 -56.37
N PHE A 448 48.51 -27.49 -56.47
CA PHE A 448 48.26 -26.81 -57.76
C PHE A 448 49.53 -26.21 -58.39
N LEU A 449 49.51 -26.01 -59.72
CA LEU A 449 50.52 -25.23 -60.45
C LEU A 449 50.18 -23.73 -60.45
N LEU A 450 51.19 -22.90 -60.21
CA LEU A 450 51.19 -21.46 -60.45
C LEU A 450 51.50 -21.12 -61.92
N GLY A 451 52.18 -22.01 -62.64
CA GLY A 451 52.50 -21.84 -64.05
C GLY A 451 52.84 -23.16 -64.74
N LEU A 452 52.57 -23.25 -66.04
CA LEU A 452 52.89 -24.40 -66.88
C LEU A 452 53.38 -23.93 -68.25
N GLN A 453 54.63 -24.28 -68.60
CA GLN A 453 55.20 -24.00 -69.92
C GLN A 453 55.59 -25.31 -70.61
N VAL A 454 55.31 -25.41 -71.91
CA VAL A 454 55.81 -26.48 -72.78
C VAL A 454 56.79 -25.85 -73.77
N LEU A 455 57.97 -26.44 -73.94
CA LEU A 455 59.00 -25.95 -74.86
C LEU A 455 59.33 -26.98 -75.94
N ALA A 456 59.38 -26.51 -77.19
CA ALA A 456 59.84 -27.26 -78.35
C ALA A 456 61.07 -26.53 -78.91
N LEU A 457 62.20 -27.23 -79.05
CA LEU A 457 63.47 -26.64 -79.51
C LEU A 457 63.86 -25.35 -78.76
N LYS A 458 63.60 -25.32 -77.43
CA LYS A 458 63.79 -24.18 -76.51
C LYS A 458 62.85 -22.97 -76.71
N THR A 459 61.86 -23.06 -77.60
CA THR A 459 60.83 -22.03 -77.79
C THR A 459 59.53 -22.44 -77.12
N SER A 460 58.80 -21.49 -76.53
CA SER A 460 57.53 -21.76 -75.86
C SER A 460 56.44 -22.18 -76.85
N VAL A 461 55.73 -23.25 -76.53
CA VAL A 461 54.51 -23.69 -77.21
C VAL A 461 53.32 -22.99 -76.54
N ALA A 462 52.46 -22.35 -77.32
CA ALA A 462 51.25 -21.72 -76.80
C ALA A 462 50.26 -22.80 -76.35
N LEU A 463 49.78 -22.70 -75.11
CA LEU A 463 48.75 -23.57 -74.57
C LEU A 463 47.37 -22.98 -74.89
N ASN A 464 46.45 -23.84 -75.29
CA ASN A 464 45.03 -23.52 -75.46
C ASN A 464 44.19 -24.42 -74.53
N PRO A 465 43.44 -23.84 -73.57
CA PRO A 465 43.40 -22.40 -73.24
C PRO A 465 44.72 -21.90 -72.63
N THR A 466 44.91 -20.58 -72.56
CA THR A 466 46.02 -19.98 -71.79
C THR A 466 45.99 -20.52 -70.35
N PHE A 467 47.16 -20.78 -69.76
CA PHE A 467 47.24 -21.43 -68.46
C PHE A 467 46.41 -20.72 -67.37
N ASN A 468 45.58 -21.50 -66.68
CA ASN A 468 44.85 -21.10 -65.48
C ASN A 468 44.93 -22.24 -64.44
N GLN A 469 45.20 -21.90 -63.19
CA GLN A 469 45.46 -22.86 -62.12
C GLN A 469 44.39 -23.96 -61.97
N THR A 470 43.12 -23.67 -62.24
CA THR A 470 42.00 -24.63 -62.10
C THR A 470 41.64 -25.36 -63.38
N THR A 471 42.19 -24.95 -64.53
CA THR A 471 42.04 -25.67 -65.80
C THR A 471 43.02 -26.84 -65.83
N LEU A 472 42.50 -28.05 -65.98
CA LEU A 472 43.29 -29.29 -65.86
C LEU A 472 43.69 -29.92 -67.19
N VAL A 473 43.14 -29.45 -68.32
CA VAL A 473 43.40 -30.02 -69.65
C VAL A 473 43.76 -28.92 -70.61
N TYR A 474 44.84 -29.12 -71.35
CA TYR A 474 45.39 -28.18 -72.32
C TYR A 474 45.76 -28.88 -73.61
N THR A 475 45.77 -28.11 -74.69
CA THR A 475 46.31 -28.51 -75.98
C THR A 475 47.41 -27.56 -76.43
N GLY A 476 48.38 -28.06 -77.17
CA GLY A 476 49.41 -27.26 -77.84
C GLY A 476 49.83 -27.90 -79.15
N SER A 477 50.32 -27.10 -80.10
CA SER A 477 50.75 -27.60 -81.41
C SER A 477 52.21 -27.25 -81.69
N VAL A 478 52.95 -28.19 -82.25
CA VAL A 478 54.35 -28.04 -82.68
C VAL A 478 54.47 -28.42 -84.15
N GLY A 479 55.57 -28.03 -84.81
CA GLY A 479 55.80 -28.45 -86.20
C GLY A 479 56.12 -29.94 -86.32
N SER A 480 55.78 -30.54 -87.46
CA SER A 480 55.95 -31.99 -87.74
C SER A 480 57.38 -32.52 -87.60
N SER A 481 58.40 -31.67 -87.72
CA SER A 481 59.81 -32.02 -87.53
C SER A 481 60.25 -32.09 -86.05
N VAL A 482 59.40 -31.70 -85.10
CA VAL A 482 59.71 -31.75 -83.66
C VAL A 482 59.56 -33.18 -83.13
N ALA A 483 60.68 -33.75 -82.69
CA ALA A 483 60.72 -35.12 -82.16
C ALA A 483 60.35 -35.23 -80.68
N SER A 484 60.59 -34.18 -79.87
CA SER A 484 60.32 -34.17 -78.43
C SER A 484 60.06 -32.75 -77.90
N VAL A 485 59.43 -32.67 -76.74
CA VAL A 485 59.21 -31.42 -75.98
C VAL A 485 59.69 -31.57 -74.55
N THR A 486 59.92 -30.46 -73.86
CA THR A 486 60.17 -30.43 -72.41
C THR A 486 59.09 -29.60 -71.72
N VAL A 487 58.76 -29.92 -70.47
CA VAL A 487 57.77 -29.19 -69.68
C VAL A 487 58.45 -28.51 -68.49
N LYS A 488 58.10 -27.27 -68.22
CA LYS A 488 58.55 -26.50 -67.05
C LYS A 488 57.33 -26.18 -66.17
N PRO A 489 56.99 -27.05 -65.21
CA PRO A 489 55.91 -26.80 -64.25
C PRO A 489 56.40 -25.94 -63.08
N THR A 490 55.62 -24.95 -62.66
CA THR A 490 55.87 -24.14 -61.46
C THR A 490 54.74 -24.37 -60.47
N ALA A 491 55.00 -25.02 -59.34
CA ALA A 491 54.02 -25.20 -58.27
C ALA A 491 53.79 -23.89 -57.50
N VAL A 492 52.58 -23.74 -56.94
CA VAL A 492 52.25 -22.64 -56.01
C VAL A 492 53.11 -22.72 -54.75
N TYR A 493 53.38 -23.93 -54.25
CA TYR A 493 54.21 -24.17 -53.07
C TYR A 493 55.32 -25.21 -53.36
N PRO A 494 56.47 -24.79 -53.93
CA PRO A 494 57.53 -25.68 -54.42
C PRO A 494 58.08 -26.69 -53.41
N ASN A 495 58.13 -26.34 -52.12
CA ASN A 495 58.74 -27.18 -51.09
C ASN A 495 57.80 -28.29 -50.57
N ASP A 496 56.49 -28.13 -50.77
CA ASP A 496 55.47 -28.98 -50.14
C ASP A 496 54.87 -30.03 -51.09
N VAL A 497 55.35 -30.05 -52.34
CA VAL A 497 54.88 -30.99 -53.36
C VAL A 497 56.00 -31.75 -54.03
N THR A 498 55.61 -32.91 -54.54
CA THR A 498 56.36 -33.64 -55.56
C THR A 498 55.64 -33.43 -56.89
N ILE A 499 56.35 -32.91 -57.90
CA ILE A 499 55.83 -32.77 -59.26
C ILE A 499 56.42 -33.89 -60.10
N THR A 500 55.59 -34.60 -60.86
CA THR A 500 56.05 -35.52 -61.90
C THR A 500 55.54 -35.07 -63.26
N VAL A 501 56.41 -35.14 -64.28
CA VAL A 501 56.08 -34.90 -65.69
C VAL A 501 56.36 -36.19 -66.46
N ALA A 502 55.33 -36.76 -67.08
CA ALA A 502 55.41 -38.06 -67.76
C ALA A 502 56.07 -39.15 -66.88
N GLY A 503 55.80 -39.12 -65.57
CA GLY A 503 56.34 -40.07 -64.60
C GLY A 503 57.70 -39.70 -63.99
N ASN A 504 58.43 -38.71 -64.52
CA ASN A 504 59.73 -38.28 -63.98
C ASN A 504 59.55 -37.17 -62.94
N VAL A 505 60.24 -37.25 -61.80
CA VAL A 505 60.23 -36.18 -60.78
C VAL A 505 60.93 -34.94 -61.33
N VAL A 506 60.27 -33.79 -61.24
CA VAL A 506 60.79 -32.51 -61.74
C VAL A 506 60.69 -31.47 -60.61
N ALA A 507 61.78 -30.72 -60.37
CA ALA A 507 61.74 -29.62 -59.43
C ALA A 507 60.89 -28.46 -60.00
N SER A 508 60.12 -27.79 -59.14
CA SER A 508 59.31 -26.63 -59.53
C SER A 508 60.18 -25.57 -60.22
N GLY A 509 59.70 -25.04 -61.34
CA GLY A 509 60.42 -24.04 -62.15
C GLY A 509 61.61 -24.59 -62.94
N SER A 510 61.86 -25.90 -62.92
CA SER A 510 62.92 -26.55 -63.72
C SER A 510 62.34 -27.22 -64.97
N ILE A 511 63.20 -27.40 -65.98
CA ILE A 511 62.81 -28.06 -67.24
C ILE A 511 62.87 -29.58 -67.03
N SER A 512 61.82 -30.30 -67.42
CA SER A 512 61.77 -31.76 -67.37
C SER A 512 62.76 -32.40 -68.35
N PRO A 513 63.10 -33.69 -68.19
CA PRO A 513 63.63 -34.48 -69.29
C PRO A 513 62.72 -34.40 -70.53
N SER A 514 63.31 -34.59 -71.72
CA SER A 514 62.56 -34.57 -72.98
C SER A 514 61.52 -35.68 -73.04
N VAL A 515 60.31 -35.33 -73.41
CA VAL A 515 59.19 -36.24 -73.68
C VAL A 515 59.08 -36.42 -75.19
N ASN A 516 59.29 -37.65 -75.68
CA ASN A 516 59.20 -37.97 -77.10
C ASN A 516 57.75 -37.87 -77.59
N LEU A 517 57.55 -37.22 -78.73
CA LEU A 517 56.24 -37.10 -79.36
C LEU A 517 56.01 -38.29 -80.30
N LEU A 518 55.11 -39.18 -79.91
CA LEU A 518 54.74 -40.39 -80.63
C LEU A 518 53.53 -40.11 -81.53
N GLY A 519 53.67 -40.35 -82.84
CA GLY A 519 52.60 -40.14 -83.81
C GLY A 519 52.18 -38.66 -83.96
N ASN A 520 50.91 -38.44 -84.30
CA ASN A 520 50.34 -37.11 -84.57
C ASN A 520 49.92 -36.35 -83.30
N SER A 521 49.76 -37.04 -82.17
CA SER A 521 49.30 -36.45 -80.91
C SER A 521 49.87 -37.22 -79.71
N THR A 522 50.35 -36.51 -78.69
CA THR A 522 50.93 -37.11 -77.50
C THR A 522 50.43 -36.42 -76.23
N ASP A 523 49.93 -37.22 -75.29
CA ASP A 523 49.47 -36.74 -73.99
C ASP A 523 50.60 -36.73 -72.96
N ILE A 524 50.79 -35.60 -72.30
CA ILE A 524 51.78 -35.41 -71.24
C ILE A 524 51.03 -35.15 -69.95
N LEU A 525 51.17 -36.07 -69.00
CA LEU A 525 50.58 -35.95 -67.67
C LEU A 525 51.56 -35.27 -66.71
N ILE A 526 51.08 -34.22 -66.04
CA ILE A 526 51.80 -33.54 -64.96
C ILE A 526 51.01 -33.77 -63.67
N VAL A 527 51.59 -34.50 -62.72
CA VAL A 527 50.96 -34.77 -61.43
C VAL A 527 51.66 -33.92 -60.37
N VAL A 528 50.88 -33.13 -59.64
CA VAL A 528 51.35 -32.39 -58.49
C VAL A 528 50.74 -33.03 -57.25
N GLN A 529 51.57 -33.62 -56.40
CA GLN A 529 51.16 -34.40 -55.24
C GLN A 529 51.69 -33.76 -53.96
N SER A 530 50.83 -33.61 -52.95
CA SER A 530 51.27 -33.17 -51.61
C SER A 530 52.26 -34.16 -50.99
N LYS A 531 53.35 -33.66 -50.39
CA LYS A 531 54.27 -34.48 -49.60
C LYS A 531 53.67 -34.94 -48.27
N ASN A 532 52.72 -34.16 -47.73
CA ASN A 532 52.16 -34.37 -46.39
C ASN A 532 50.82 -35.12 -46.41
N ASN A 533 50.20 -35.28 -47.58
CA ASN A 533 48.98 -36.06 -47.75
C ASN A 533 48.91 -36.71 -49.14
N SER A 534 49.20 -38.02 -49.21
CA SER A 534 49.24 -38.78 -50.47
C SER A 534 47.88 -38.88 -51.19
N THR A 535 46.77 -38.54 -50.53
CA THR A 535 45.45 -38.49 -51.19
C THR A 535 45.21 -37.16 -51.92
N VAL A 536 45.99 -36.12 -51.64
CA VAL A 536 45.84 -34.77 -52.21
C VAL A 536 46.76 -34.59 -53.43
N LYS A 537 46.20 -34.80 -54.61
CA LYS A 537 46.88 -34.61 -55.91
C LYS A 537 46.01 -33.89 -56.94
N VAL A 538 46.67 -33.13 -57.81
CA VAL A 538 46.06 -32.55 -59.02
C VAL A 538 46.81 -33.07 -60.23
N GLN A 539 46.07 -33.37 -61.30
CA GLN A 539 46.62 -33.87 -62.54
C GLN A 539 46.30 -32.90 -63.67
N TYR A 540 47.33 -32.35 -64.28
CA TYR A 540 47.23 -31.56 -65.50
C TYR A 540 47.58 -32.45 -66.68
N LYS A 541 46.80 -32.36 -67.75
CA LYS A 541 47.04 -33.07 -69.00
C LYS A 541 47.32 -32.06 -70.09
N VAL A 542 48.45 -32.20 -70.78
CA VAL A 542 48.76 -31.41 -71.97
C VAL A 542 48.86 -32.33 -73.17
N THR A 543 47.98 -32.16 -74.15
CA THR A 543 48.01 -32.88 -75.42
C THR A 543 48.78 -32.06 -76.44
N VAL A 544 49.91 -32.58 -76.93
CA VAL A 544 50.77 -31.93 -77.92
C VAL A 544 50.54 -32.56 -79.30
N ASN A 545 50.10 -31.76 -80.27
CA ASN A 545 49.82 -32.19 -81.64
C ASN A 545 50.95 -31.76 -82.60
N LYS A 546 51.24 -32.58 -83.61
CA LYS A 546 52.23 -32.31 -84.67
C LYS A 546 51.62 -31.75 -85.95
#